data_AF-A0A367GIW2-F1
#
_entry.id   AF-A0A367GIW2-F1
#
_cell.length_a   1.000
_cell.length_b   1.000
_cell.length_c   1.000
_cell.angle_alpha   90.00
_cell.angle_beta   90.00
_cell.angle_gamma   90.00
#
_symmetry.space_group_name_H-M   'P 1'
#
loop_
_entity.id
_entity.type
_entity.pdbx_description
1 polymer ?
#
loop_
_entity_poly.entity_id
_entity_poly.type
_entity_poly.pdbx_seq_one_letter_code
_entity_poly.pdbx_strand_id
1 'polypeptide(L)'
;MKYILYRSFGDLDKDIKKHELVAVETGKNIDDVADALIKAAADDLAGMPEYEHCETAAYAPEPIKDFRKVRRYQYEMTGIVYPPNAEKNILVDFGIIETEE
;
A
#
# COMPACT_ATOMS: atom_id res chain seq x y z
N MET A 1 -9.57 15.75 -4.32
CA MET A 1 -9.83 14.45 -3.69
C MET A 1 -8.65 14.11 -2.80
N LYS A 2 -8.91 13.41 -1.70
CA LYS A 2 -7.89 13.00 -0.75
C LYS A 2 -7.80 11.48 -0.74
N TYR A 3 -6.57 10.97 -0.80
CA TYR A 3 -6.22 9.56 -0.90
C TYR A 3 -5.42 9.17 0.34
N ILE A 4 -5.98 8.26 1.15
CA ILE A 4 -5.39 7.85 2.42
C ILE A 4 -4.87 6.42 2.27
N LEU A 5 -3.55 6.27 2.35
CA LEU A 5 -2.86 5.00 2.19
C LEU A 5 -2.73 4.27 3.53
N TYR A 6 -3.16 3.02 3.56
CA TYR A 6 -3.04 2.15 4.71
C TYR A 6 -2.24 0.89 4.38
N ARG A 7 -1.26 0.53 5.22
CA ARG A 7 -0.54 -0.74 5.13
C ARG A 7 -1.31 -1.84 5.87
N SER A 8 -1.48 -2.99 5.22
CA SER A 8 -1.96 -4.22 5.88
C SER A 8 -0.79 -5.06 6.39
N PHE A 9 -1.08 -6.03 7.26
CA PHE A 9 -0.11 -7.02 7.72
C PHE A 9 -0.12 -8.27 6.81
N GLY A 10 -0.16 -8.05 5.49
CA GLY A 10 -0.07 -9.08 4.45
C GLY A 10 -1.40 -9.49 3.79
N ASP A 11 -2.55 -9.11 4.34
CA ASP A 11 -3.86 -9.41 3.73
C ASP A 11 -4.87 -8.29 4.06
N LEU A 12 -5.39 -7.61 3.04
CA LEU A 12 -6.37 -6.53 3.21
C LEU A 12 -7.70 -6.96 3.81
N ASP A 13 -8.06 -8.25 3.74
CA ASP A 13 -9.30 -8.78 4.29
C ASP A 13 -9.18 -9.11 5.79
N LYS A 14 -7.97 -9.05 6.36
CA LYS A 14 -7.69 -9.40 7.76
C LYS A 14 -7.27 -8.17 8.54
N ASP A 15 -7.51 -8.21 9.86
CA ASP A 15 -7.04 -7.16 10.79
C ASP A 15 -7.30 -5.72 10.32
N ILE A 16 -8.41 -5.47 9.61
CA ILE A 16 -8.76 -4.19 8.96
C ILE A 16 -8.67 -3.00 9.93
N LYS A 17 -8.94 -3.21 11.22
CA LYS A 17 -8.88 -2.19 12.28
C LYS A 17 -7.46 -1.84 12.74
N LYS A 18 -6.48 -2.70 12.45
CA LYS A 18 -5.08 -2.53 12.81
C LYS A 18 -4.24 -1.95 11.68
N HIS A 19 -4.78 -1.88 10.45
CA HIS A 19 -4.06 -1.31 9.32
C HIS A 19 -3.51 0.07 9.66
N GLU A 20 -2.24 0.28 9.33
CA GLU A 20 -1.50 1.47 9.75
C GLU A 20 -1.57 2.54 8.67
N LEU A 21 -1.73 3.80 9.09
CA LEU A 21 -1.72 4.94 8.18
C LEU A 21 -0.27 5.20 7.73
N VAL A 22 -0.06 5.20 6.41
CA VAL A 22 1.25 5.41 5.81
C VAL A 22 1.39 6.82 5.25
N ALA A 23 0.41 7.23 4.43
CA ALA A 23 0.47 8.50 3.74
C ALA A 23 -0.92 9.06 3.46
N VAL A 24 -0.95 10.35 3.17
CA VAL A 24 -2.14 11.11 2.80
C VAL A 24 -1.76 12.00 1.65
N GLU A 25 -2.30 11.70 0.48
CA GLU A 25 -2.05 12.47 -0.74
C GLU A 25 -3.31 13.19 -1.20
N THR A 26 -3.13 14.34 -1.85
CA THR A 26 -4.25 15.15 -2.36
C THR A 26 -4.03 15.43 -3.83
N GLY A 27 -5.03 15.12 -4.66
CA GLY A 27 -4.95 15.27 -6.10
C GLY A 27 -6.32 15.33 -6.75
N LYS A 28 -6.34 15.43 -8.09
CA LYS A 28 -7.58 15.48 -8.87
C LYS A 28 -8.19 14.10 -9.07
N ASN A 29 -7.36 13.07 -9.21
CA ASN A 29 -7.73 11.66 -9.35
C ASN A 29 -6.59 10.78 -8.80
N ILE A 30 -6.77 9.46 -8.83
CA ILE A 30 -5.78 8.49 -8.35
C ILE A 30 -4.48 8.50 -9.17
N ASP A 31 -4.58 8.73 -10.48
CA ASP A 31 -3.42 8.76 -11.38
C ASP A 31 -2.49 9.96 -11.06
N ASP A 32 -3.06 11.13 -10.73
CA ASP A 32 -2.32 12.32 -10.31
C ASP A 32 -1.48 12.09 -9.04
N VAL A 33 -1.88 11.15 -8.17
CA VAL A 33 -1.19 10.85 -6.91
C VAL A 33 -0.47 9.49 -6.91
N ALA A 34 -0.55 8.73 -8.00
CA ALA A 34 -0.05 7.35 -8.06
C ALA A 34 1.44 7.27 -7.73
N ASP A 35 2.28 8.09 -8.37
CA ASP A 35 3.73 8.10 -8.12
C ASP A 35 4.08 8.45 -6.65
N ALA A 36 3.33 9.37 -6.04
CA ALA A 36 3.51 9.74 -4.65
C ALA A 36 3.13 8.59 -3.69
N LEU A 37 2.02 7.90 -3.97
CA LEU A 37 1.58 6.73 -3.19
C LEU A 37 2.55 5.55 -3.33
N ILE A 38 3.02 5.26 -4.55
CA ILE A 38 4.02 4.22 -4.82
C ILE A 38 5.28 4.49 -4.00
N LYS A 39 5.79 5.72 -4.08
CA LYS A 39 6.98 6.12 -3.32
C LYS A 39 6.74 6.00 -1.81
N ALA A 40 5.61 6.48 -1.32
CA ALA A 40 5.28 6.42 0.10
C ALA A 40 5.23 4.97 0.62
N ALA A 41 4.64 4.04 -0.14
CA ALA A 41 4.62 2.63 0.24
C ALA A 41 6.02 1.99 0.21
N ALA A 42 6.84 2.30 -0.78
CA ALA A 42 8.21 1.79 -0.86
C ALA A 42 9.08 2.33 0.28
N ASP A 43 9.01 3.63 0.55
CA ASP A 43 9.74 4.31 1.64
C ASP A 43 9.29 3.78 3.02
N ASP A 44 7.99 3.53 3.20
CA ASP A 44 7.43 2.95 4.42
C ASP A 44 7.94 1.52 4.68
N LEU A 45 8.00 0.67 3.65
CA LEU A 45 8.59 -0.66 3.77
C LEU A 45 10.09 -0.59 4.06
N ALA A 46 10.82 0.29 3.38
CA ALA A 46 12.26 0.48 3.60
C ALA A 46 12.58 1.02 4.99
N GLY A 47 11.65 1.76 5.60
CA GLY A 47 11.75 2.26 6.96
C GLY A 47 11.46 1.21 8.05
N MET A 48 10.98 0.02 7.70
CA MET A 48 10.69 -1.02 8.69
C MET A 48 11.98 -1.74 9.10
N PRO A 49 12.21 -1.95 10.41
CA PRO A 49 13.40 -2.66 10.88
C PRO A 49 13.46 -4.12 10.41
N GLU A 50 12.31 -4.74 10.12
CA GLU A 50 12.24 -6.10 9.56
C GLU A 50 12.73 -6.19 8.11
N TYR A 51 12.73 -5.08 7.37
CA TYR A 51 13.16 -4.98 5.98
C TYR A 51 14.41 -4.12 5.82
N GLU A 52 15.14 -3.89 6.91
CA GLU A 52 16.40 -3.17 6.87
C GLU A 52 17.36 -3.84 5.87
N HIS A 53 17.97 -3.03 5.01
CA HIS A 53 18.83 -3.48 3.90
C HIS A 53 18.15 -4.28 2.77
N CYS A 54 16.82 -4.36 2.75
CA CYS A 54 16.09 -4.90 1.61
C CYS A 54 15.81 -3.80 0.58
N GLU A 55 15.85 -4.14 -0.70
CA GLU A 55 15.31 -3.25 -1.74
C GLU A 55 13.78 -3.32 -1.69
N THR A 56 13.11 -2.18 -1.85
CA THR A 56 11.65 -2.10 -1.81
C THR A 56 11.11 -1.41 -3.06
N ALA A 57 9.92 -1.81 -3.46
CA ALA A 57 9.17 -1.20 -4.54
C ALA A 57 7.66 -1.29 -4.25
N ALA A 58 6.86 -0.59 -5.03
CA ALA A 58 5.40 -0.78 -5.01
C ALA A 58 4.84 -0.71 -6.44
N TYR A 59 3.79 -1.47 -6.69
CA TYR A 59 3.01 -1.34 -7.92
C TYR A 59 2.12 -0.11 -7.89
N ALA A 60 1.61 0.30 -9.04
CA ALA A 60 0.60 1.35 -9.10
C ALA A 60 -0.71 0.93 -8.41
N PRO A 61 -1.48 1.88 -7.87
CA PRO A 61 -2.79 1.59 -7.29
C PRO A 61 -3.77 1.09 -8.35
N GLU A 62 -4.51 0.03 -8.02
CA GLU A 62 -5.57 -0.56 -8.84
C GLU A 62 -6.91 -0.49 -8.08
N PRO A 63 -8.07 -0.40 -8.75
CA PRO A 63 -9.36 -0.56 -8.08
C PRO A 63 -9.44 -1.90 -7.34
N ILE A 64 -10.07 -1.92 -6.16
CA ILE A 64 -10.28 -3.15 -5.39
C ILE A 64 -11.00 -4.18 -6.25
N LYS A 65 -10.41 -5.37 -6.34
CA LYS A 65 -10.96 -6.48 -7.12
C LYS A 65 -12.17 -7.09 -6.41
N ASP A 66 -13.15 -7.57 -7.18
CA ASP A 66 -14.43 -8.07 -6.67
C ASP A 66 -14.31 -9.21 -5.65
N PHE A 67 -13.23 -10.00 -5.73
CA PHE A 67 -12.98 -11.13 -4.83
C PHE A 67 -12.59 -10.72 -3.41
N ARG A 68 -12.12 -9.47 -3.18
CA ARG A 68 -11.85 -8.97 -1.83
C ARG A 68 -13.15 -8.90 -1.05
N LYS A 69 -13.12 -9.27 0.22
CA LYS A 69 -14.29 -9.17 1.11
C LYS A 69 -14.40 -7.79 1.73
N VAL A 70 -13.27 -7.12 1.93
CA VAL A 70 -13.19 -5.77 2.45
C VAL A 70 -13.77 -4.79 1.41
N ARG A 71 -14.69 -3.95 1.89
CA ARG A 71 -15.29 -2.85 1.12
C ARG A 71 -14.92 -1.48 1.68
N ARG A 72 -13.96 -1.44 2.60
CA ARG A 72 -13.45 -0.21 3.22
C ARG A 72 -12.63 0.63 2.24
N TYR A 73 -11.87 -0.04 1.38
CA TYR A 73 -10.95 0.57 0.44
C TYR A 73 -11.59 0.68 -0.94
N GLN A 74 -11.24 1.73 -1.68
CA GLN A 74 -11.64 1.93 -3.08
C GLN A 74 -10.55 1.39 -4.03
N TYR A 75 -9.29 1.50 -3.63
CA TYR A 75 -8.14 0.99 -4.39
C TYR A 75 -7.26 0.11 -3.50
N GLU A 76 -6.55 -0.83 -4.13
CA GLU A 76 -5.48 -1.63 -3.54
C GLU A 76 -4.16 -1.37 -4.25
N MET A 77 -3.07 -1.59 -3.53
CA MET A 77 -1.72 -1.49 -4.05
C MET A 77 -0.87 -2.57 -3.40
N THR A 78 0.13 -3.09 -4.12
CA THR A 78 1.01 -4.13 -3.57
C THR A 78 2.44 -3.60 -3.51
N GLY A 79 2.97 -3.53 -2.30
CA GLY A 79 4.39 -3.32 -2.04
C GLY A 79 5.17 -4.63 -2.14
N ILE A 80 6.41 -4.52 -2.56
CA ILE A 80 7.34 -5.63 -2.75
C ILE A 80 8.59 -5.33 -1.92
N VAL A 81 9.01 -6.31 -1.14
CA VAL A 81 10.32 -6.31 -0.50
C VAL A 81 11.14 -7.41 -1.15
N TYR A 82 12.38 -7.08 -1.52
CA TYR A 82 13.37 -7.97 -2.11
C TYR A 82 14.45 -8.29 -1.08
N PRO A 83 14.32 -9.37 -0.28
CA PRO A 83 15.33 -9.71 0.69
C PRO A 83 16.55 -10.30 -0.04
N PRO A 84 17.77 -9.84 0.27
CA PRO A 84 18.97 -10.21 -0.51
C PRO A 84 19.31 -11.70 -0.47
N ASN A 85 18.85 -12.42 0.56
CA ASN A 85 19.15 -13.84 0.78
C ASN A 85 17.90 -14.73 0.79
N ALA A 86 16.74 -14.24 0.32
CA ALA A 86 15.51 -15.03 0.27
C ALA A 86 15.23 -15.52 -1.16
N GLU A 87 14.73 -16.75 -1.28
CA GLU A 87 14.30 -17.32 -2.56
C GLU A 87 13.00 -16.69 -3.10
N LYS A 88 12.28 -15.94 -2.25
CA LYS A 88 10.99 -15.33 -2.58
C LYS A 88 10.91 -13.91 -2.05
N ASN A 89 10.26 -13.05 -2.82
CA ASN A 89 9.92 -11.70 -2.42
C ASN A 89 8.77 -11.72 -1.41
N ILE A 90 8.74 -10.73 -0.54
CA ILE A 90 7.63 -10.52 0.39
C ILE A 90 6.68 -9.52 -0.26
N LEU A 91 5.40 -9.88 -0.32
CA LEU A 91 4.35 -9.03 -0.84
C LEU A 91 3.54 -8.47 0.33
N VAL A 92 3.35 -7.16 0.33
CA VAL A 92 2.59 -6.45 1.36
C VAL A 92 1.47 -5.69 0.69
N ASP A 93 0.23 -5.97 1.06
CA ASP A 93 -0.91 -5.26 0.49
C ASP A 93 -1.17 -3.94 1.22
N PHE A 94 -1.54 -2.93 0.45
CA PHE A 94 -1.95 -1.61 0.92
C PHE A 94 -3.35 -1.30 0.41
N GLY A 95 -4.15 -0.66 1.25
CA GLY A 95 -5.50 -0.23 0.93
C GLY A 95 -5.59 1.28 0.91
N ILE A 96 -6.27 1.84 -0.09
CA ILE A 96 -6.41 3.28 -0.26
C ILE A 96 -7.88 3.65 -0.09
N ILE A 97 -8.13 4.64 0.76
CA ILE A 97 -9.45 5.26 0.91
C ILE A 97 -9.45 6.55 0.11
N GLU A 98 -10.41 6.68 -0.79
CA GLU A 98 -10.71 7.95 -1.46
C GLU A 98 -11.80 8.68 -0.67
N THR A 99 -11.54 9.95 -0.36
CA THR A 99 -12.53 10.83 0.26
C THR A 99 -12.61 12.15 -0.49
N GLU A 100 -13.84 12.63 -0.64
CA GLU A 100 -14.10 14.02 -0.98
C GLU A 100 -13.80 14.88 0.24
N GLU A 101 -13.25 16.07 0.02
CA GLU A 101 -12.98 17.06 1.07
C GLU A 101 -14.25 17.86 1.40
#